data_AF-A0A4Y8VEJ8-F1
#
_entry.id   AF-A0A4Y8VEJ8-F1
#
_cell.length_a   1.000
_cell.length_b   1.000
_cell.length_c   1.000
_cell.angle_alpha   90.00
_cell.angle_beta   90.00
_cell.angle_gamma   90.00
#
_symmetry.space_group_name_H-M   'P 1'
#
loop_
_entity.id
_entity.type
_entity.pdbx_description
1 polymer ?
#
loop_
_entity_poly.entity_id
_entity_poly.type
_entity_poly.pdbx_seq_one_letter_code
_entity_poly.pdbx_strand_id
1 'polypeptide(L)' 'MHEWYDKVAASTLREVKAARDTIKLKEDQVLNYFVERSTNASAESFNSKVKNFRAQLHGVLDVKFFMYRLCCICG' A
#
# COMPACT_ATOMS: atom_id res chain seq x y z
N MET A 1 -9.76 2.17 16.83
CA MET A 1 -10.51 1.15 16.08
C MET A 1 -11.93 0.94 16.62
N HIS A 2 -12.13 0.87 17.94
CA HIS A 2 -13.45 0.60 18.52
C HIS A 2 -14.56 1.61 18.17
N GLU A 3 -14.31 2.92 18.26
CA GLU A 3 -15.31 3.93 17.83
C GLU A 3 -15.69 3.84 16.34
N TRP A 4 -14.75 3.40 15.48
CA TRP A 4 -15.03 3.22 14.06
C TRP A 4 -15.90 2.00 13.81
N TYR A 5 -15.66 0.91 14.54
CA TYR A 5 -16.49 -0.29 14.48
C TYR A 5 -17.94 -0.02 14.88
N ASP A 6 -18.16 0.86 15.87
CA ASP A 6 -19.50 1.25 16.32
C ASP A 6 -20.24 2.08 15.26
N LYS A 7 -19.55 3.02 14.61
CA LYS A 7 -20.11 3.80 13.49
C LYS A 7 -20.44 2.91 12.28
N VAL A 8 -19.60 1.92 11.97
CA VAL A 8 -19.86 0.98 10.87
C VAL A 8 -20.98 0.00 11.23
N ALA A 9 -21.11 -0.39 12.50
CA ALA A 9 -22.23 -1.21 12.97
C ALA A 9 -23.58 -0.49 12.79
N ALA A 10 -23.60 0.82 13.00
CA ALA A 10 -24.77 1.68 12.79
C ALA A 10 -25.10 1.93 11.30
N SER A 11 -24.18 1.62 10.38
CA SER A 11 -24.42 1.77 8.94
C SER A 11 -25.38 0.70 8.42
N THR A 12 -26.18 0.98 7.39
CA THR A 12 -27.16 0.02 6.83
C THR A 12 -26.57 -0.87 5.75
N LEU A 13 -25.37 -0.53 5.26
CA LEU A 13 -24.69 -1.21 4.15
C LEU A 13 -24.06 -2.53 4.62
N ARG A 14 -24.44 -3.63 3.97
CA ARG A 14 -23.98 -4.99 4.35
C ARG A 14 -22.53 -5.21 3.97
N GLU A 15 -22.09 -4.64 2.86
CA GLU A 15 -20.73 -4.68 2.32
C GLU A 15 -19.74 -4.07 3.31
N VAL A 16 -20.13 -2.94 3.92
CA VAL A 16 -19.31 -2.21 4.88
C VAL A 16 -19.21 -2.99 6.21
N LYS A 17 -20.29 -3.66 6.63
CA LYS A 17 -20.27 -4.58 7.78
C LYS A 17 -19.38 -5.81 7.53
N ALA A 18 -19.44 -6.39 6.34
CA ALA A 18 -18.58 -7.52 5.97
C ALA A 18 -17.09 -7.12 5.94
N ALA A 19 -16.78 -5.93 5.41
CA ALA A 19 -15.43 -5.37 5.44
C ALA A 19 -14.94 -5.16 6.88
N ARG A 20 -15.79 -4.61 7.76
CA ARG A 20 -15.51 -4.46 9.19
C ARG A 20 -15.16 -5.79 9.86
N ASP A 21 -15.96 -6.82 9.63
CA ASP A 21 -15.76 -8.14 10.25
C ASP A 21 -14.45 -8.79 9.78
N THR A 22 -14.10 -8.58 8.50
CA THR A 22 -12.82 -9.02 7.93
C THR A 22 -11.64 -8.29 8.57
N ILE A 23 -11.75 -6.96 8.73
CA ILE A 23 -10.71 -6.15 9.38
C ILE A 23 -10.55 -6.53 10.85
N LYS A 24 -11.66 -6.79 11.57
CA LYS A 24 -11.65 -7.24 12.96
C LYS A 24 -11.00 -8.62 13.11
N LEU A 25 -11.27 -9.55 12.19
CA LEU A 25 -10.66 -10.89 12.17
C LEU A 25 -9.14 -10.83 11.95
N LYS A 26 -8.68 -9.82 11.20
CA LYS A 26 -7.27 -9.65 10.81
C LYS A 26 -6.60 -8.47 11.52
N GLU A 27 -7.20 -7.94 12.57
CA GLU A 27 -6.76 -6.71 13.25
C GLU A 27 -5.32 -6.84 13.74
N ASP A 28 -4.95 -7.98 14.33
CA ASP A 28 -3.59 -8.27 14.77
C ASP A 28 -2.57 -8.27 13.60
N GLN A 29 -2.94 -8.86 12.46
CA GLN A 29 -2.08 -8.85 11.26
C GLN A 29 -1.94 -7.44 10.68
N VAL A 30 -3.02 -6.65 10.69
CA VAL A 30 -3.01 -5.26 10.24
C VAL A 30 -2.12 -4.42 11.16
N LEU A 31 -2.25 -4.58 12.48
CA LEU A 31 -1.41 -3.87 13.45
C LEU A 31 0.07 -4.24 13.30
N ASN A 32 0.35 -5.53 13.13
CA ASN A 32 1.71 -6.05 12.91
C ASN A 32 2.31 -5.65 11.55
N TYR A 33 1.50 -5.21 10.59
CA TYR A 33 1.98 -4.65 9.32
C TYR A 33 2.64 -3.27 9.49
N PHE A 34 2.26 -2.51 10.52
CA PHE A 34 2.85 -1.20 10.83
C PHE A 34 4.05 -1.36 11.77
N VAL A 35 5.25 -1.55 11.20
CA VAL A 35 6.49 -1.54 11.99
C VAL A 35 6.79 -0.11 12.43
N GLU A 36 6.80 0.15 13.74
CA GLU A 36 7.08 1.48 14.32
C GLU A 36 6.15 2.61 13.80
N ARG A 37 4.88 2.29 13.49
CA ARG A 37 3.89 3.18 12.83
C ARG A 37 4.27 3.57 11.39
N SER A 38 5.39 3.10 10.89
CA SER A 38 5.73 3.19 9.48
C SER A 38 5.08 2.02 8.75
N THR A 39 4.68 2.25 7.50
CA THR A 39 4.09 1.22 6.65
C THR A 39 4.96 1.08 5.41
N ASN A 40 5.04 -0.14 4.88
CA ASN A 40 5.82 -0.44 3.68
C ASN A 40 5.28 0.25 2.40
N ALA A 41 4.19 1.03 2.49
CA ALA A 41 3.55 1.71 1.37
C ALA A 41 4.49 2.65 0.61
N SER A 42 5.47 3.28 1.26
CA SER A 42 6.48 4.08 0.54
C SER A 42 7.38 3.19 -0.32
N ALA A 43 7.75 2.00 0.15
CA ALA A 43 8.53 1.04 -0.62
C ALA A 43 7.69 0.34 -1.71
N GLU A 44 6.42 0.01 -1.44
CA GLU A 44 5.46 -0.49 -2.45
C GLU A 44 5.17 0.57 -3.52
N SER A 45 5.00 1.81 -3.05
CA SER A 45 5.17 3.10 -3.73
C SER A 45 6.24 3.08 -4.81
N PHE A 46 7.46 2.99 -4.31
CA PHE A 46 8.68 3.00 -5.08
C PHE A 46 8.75 1.82 -6.06
N ASN A 47 8.47 0.59 -5.60
CA ASN A 47 8.46 -0.60 -6.44
C ASN A 47 7.45 -0.51 -7.59
N SER A 48 6.28 0.09 -7.36
CA SER A 48 5.28 0.29 -8.39
C SER A 48 5.75 1.27 -9.46
N LYS A 49 6.37 2.39 -9.05
CA LYS A 49 6.98 3.36 -9.98
C LYS A 49 8.11 2.73 -10.80
N VAL A 50 8.98 1.95 -10.17
CA VAL A 50 10.07 1.21 -10.82
C VAL A 50 9.52 0.21 -11.85
N LYS A 51 8.48 -0.56 -11.49
CA LYS A 51 7.84 -1.53 -12.39
C LYS A 51 7.22 -0.84 -13.60
N ASN A 52 6.47 0.24 -13.40
CA ASN A 52 5.88 1.01 -14.49
C ASN A 52 6.94 1.61 -15.42
N PHE A 53 8.03 2.11 -14.87
CA PHE A 53 9.14 2.65 -15.65
C PHE A 53 9.83 1.58 -16.49
N ARG A 54 10.07 0.40 -15.90
CA ARG A 54 10.64 -0.76 -16.62
C ARG A 54 9.73 -1.27 -17.73
N ALA A 55 8.40 -1.23 -17.53
CA ALA A 55 7.43 -1.63 -18.54
C ALA A 55 7.46 -0.71 -19.78
N GLN A 56 7.64 0.60 -19.58
CA GLN A 56 7.74 1.57 -20.67
C GLN A 56 9.04 1.45 -21.47
N LEU A 57 10.12 0.99 -20.84
CA LEU A 57 11.44 0.90 -21.48
C LEU A 57 11.73 -0.45 -22.14
N HIS A 58 10.77 -1.39 -22.12
CA HIS A 58 10.93 -2.77 -22.64
C HIS A 58 12.19 -3.49 -22.12
N GLY A 59 12.73 -3.06 -20.97
CA GLY A 59 13.99 -3.55 -20.43
C GLY A 59 14.87 -2.42 -19.87
N VAL A 60 16.03 -2.81 -19.33
CA VAL A 60 17.06 -1.88 -18.86
C VAL A 60 18.35 -2.26 -19.56
N LEU A 61 18.73 -1.51 -20.59
CA LEU A 61 20.00 -1.72 -21.31
C LEU A 61 21.17 -1.01 -20.61
N ASP A 62 20.93 0.19 -20.07
CA ASP A 62 21.92 0.98 -19.34
C ASP A 62 21.45 1.24 -17.90
N VAL A 63 22.12 0.58 -16.95
CA VAL A 63 21.80 0.66 -15.52
C VAL A 63 22.08 2.05 -14.95
N LYS A 64 23.13 2.74 -15.43
CA LYS A 64 23.49 4.08 -14.94
C LYS A 64 22.46 5.11 -15.37
N PHE A 65 22.07 5.08 -16.65
CA PHE A 65 21.03 5.95 -17.17
C PHE A 65 19.66 5.66 -16.53
N PHE A 66 19.36 4.38 -16.30
CA PHE A 66 18.16 3.97 -15.58
C PHE A 66 18.10 4.53 -14.16
N MET A 67 19.19 4.41 -13.39
CA MET A 67 19.27 4.97 -12.03
C MET A 67 19.12 6.48 -12.01
N TYR A 68 19.76 7.20 -12.95
CA TYR A 68 19.60 8.65 -13.09
C TYR A 68 18.12 9.04 -13.28
N ARG A 69 17.42 8.37 -14.21
CA ARG A 69 16.00 8.62 -14.46
C ARG A 69 15.12 8.25 -13.26
N LEU A 70 15.46 7.19 -12.55
CA LEU A 70 14.72 6.74 -11.38
C LEU A 70 14.80 7.76 -10.25
N CYS A 71 15.99 8.33 -10.02
CA CYS A 71 16.20 9.43 -9.08
C CYS A 71 15.39 10.67 -9.47
N CYS A 72 15.32 11.04 -10.75
CA CYS A 72 14.48 12.17 -11.18
C CYS A 72 12.97 11.96 -10.98
N ILE A 73 12.49 10.71 -10.89
CA ILE A 73 11.06 10.38 -10.75
C ILE A 73 10.65 10.15 -9.27
N CYS A 74 11.61 9.74 -8.44
CA CYS A 74 11.37 9.31 -7.06
C CYS A 74 12.05 10.19 -5.99
N GLY A 75 12.97 11.08 -6.37
CA GLY A 75 13.56 12.09 -5.50
C GLY A 75 12.73 13.36 -5.52
#